data_AF-A0A803KPW4-F1
#
_entry.id   AF-A0A803KPW4-F1
#
_cell.length_a   1.000
_cell.length_b   1.000
_cell.length_c   1.000
_cell.angle_alpha   90.00
_cell.angle_beta   90.00
_cell.angle_gamma   90.00
#
_symmetry.space_group_name_H-M   'P 1'
#
loop_
_entity.id
_entity.type
_entity.pdbx_description
1 polymer ?
#
loop_
_entity_poly.entity_id
_entity_poly.type
_entity_poly.pdbx_seq_one_letter_code
_entity_poly.pdbx_strand_id
1 'polypeptide(L)'
;MPIAENEGEGEEKELPGGKVAFALGGGLSNPGAGKERGEGTRVVFEDVVEGEKAKKRTKYGDGNAAVKSALEDMIKEDEKVKERHNWKDYWVCEGIVVKVMSKKLAEKGCYKKKGVVKKVIEKYLGEIEMLDTKHVLRVDQAELETVIPQIGGLVKIVNGAYRGMNARFLSINTDKYCAKVQIEKGLYDGRVLQAVDYEDICKLA
;
A
#
# COMPACT_ATOMS: atom_id res chain seq x y z
N MET A 1 15.42 -12.22 -53.86
CA MET A 1 16.34 -12.94 -52.97
C MET A 1 15.67 -13.05 -51.60
N PRO A 2 15.05 -14.19 -51.25
CA PRO A 2 14.67 -14.50 -49.89
C PRO A 2 15.80 -15.29 -49.22
N ILE A 3 16.17 -14.91 -47.99
CA ILE A 3 17.06 -15.70 -47.15
C ILE A 3 16.16 -16.36 -46.11
N ALA A 4 16.15 -17.69 -46.15
CA ALA A 4 15.46 -18.55 -45.21
C ALA A 4 16.42 -19.01 -44.11
N GLU A 5 15.82 -19.52 -43.04
CA GLU A 5 16.33 -20.48 -42.06
C GLU A 5 17.28 -19.96 -40.97
N ASN A 6 16.78 -20.01 -39.72
CA ASN A 6 17.52 -20.63 -38.64
C ASN A 6 16.54 -21.25 -37.62
N GLU A 7 16.52 -22.58 -37.56
CA GLU A 7 16.00 -23.37 -36.45
C GLU A 7 17.16 -23.75 -35.53
N GLY A 8 16.88 -23.98 -34.25
CA GLY A 8 17.79 -24.68 -33.34
C GLY A 8 17.66 -24.26 -31.87
N GLU A 9 16.91 -25.08 -31.12
CA GLU A 9 17.19 -25.66 -29.77
C GLU A 9 17.84 -24.73 -28.71
N GLY A 10 17.32 -24.57 -27.49
CA GLY A 10 16.86 -25.58 -26.54
C GLY A 10 17.87 -25.71 -25.40
N GLU A 11 17.64 -25.06 -24.25
CA GLU A 11 18.11 -25.55 -22.93
C GLU A 11 17.49 -24.73 -21.78
N GLU A 12 16.59 -25.38 -21.04
CA GLU A 12 16.14 -24.95 -19.72
C GLU A 12 17.31 -25.11 -18.71
N LYS A 13 17.57 -24.07 -17.91
CA LYS A 13 18.37 -24.21 -16.69
C LYS A 13 17.50 -23.88 -15.49
N GLU A 14 16.97 -24.93 -14.89
CA GLU A 14 16.51 -24.94 -13.50
C GLU A 14 17.70 -24.65 -12.58
N LEU A 15 17.52 -23.74 -11.63
CA LEU A 15 18.43 -23.56 -10.50
C LEU A 15 17.71 -23.98 -9.21
N PRO A 16 18.41 -24.67 -8.29
CA PRO A 16 17.79 -25.54 -7.30
C PRO A 16 17.11 -24.79 -6.15
N GLY A 17 15.93 -25.28 -5.77
CA GLY A 17 15.19 -24.84 -4.61
C GLY A 17 15.93 -25.13 -3.30
N GLY A 18 16.33 -24.07 -2.60
CA GLY A 18 16.73 -24.12 -1.20
C GLY A 18 15.52 -24.03 -0.28
N LYS A 19 15.02 -25.17 0.18
CA LYS A 19 14.01 -25.23 1.26
C LYS A 19 14.70 -24.98 2.60
N VAL A 20 14.48 -23.81 3.20
CA VAL A 20 14.80 -23.56 4.61
C VAL A 20 13.68 -24.12 5.48
N ALA A 21 13.94 -25.25 6.14
CA ALA A 21 13.07 -25.83 7.15
C ALA A 21 13.36 -25.22 8.52
N PHE A 22 12.46 -24.38 9.03
CA PHE A 22 12.44 -23.98 10.43
C PHE A 22 11.73 -25.08 11.24
N ALA A 23 12.49 -25.84 12.02
CA ALA A 23 11.94 -26.79 12.98
C ALA A 23 11.42 -26.03 14.21
N LEU A 24 10.10 -26.01 14.38
CA LEU A 24 9.41 -25.57 15.60
C LEU A 24 8.60 -26.77 16.11
N GLY A 25 9.28 -27.71 16.77
CA GLY A 25 8.65 -28.67 17.66
C GLY A 25 8.55 -28.03 19.05
N GLY A 26 7.45 -28.03 19.79
CA GLY A 26 6.29 -28.92 19.76
C GLY A 26 6.23 -29.68 21.08
N GLY A 27 5.16 -29.47 21.85
CA GLY A 27 4.67 -30.51 22.77
C GLY A 27 4.93 -30.32 24.26
N LEU A 28 3.91 -29.75 24.92
CA LEU A 28 3.29 -30.22 26.17
C LEU A 28 3.92 -31.44 26.86
N SER A 29 4.26 -31.28 28.13
CA SER A 29 4.11 -32.36 29.12
C SER A 29 3.51 -31.79 30.41
N ASN A 30 2.34 -32.32 30.76
CA ASN A 30 1.76 -32.27 32.09
C ASN A 30 2.43 -33.38 32.92
N PRO A 31 2.59 -33.21 34.24
CA PRO A 31 1.79 -34.07 35.11
C PRO A 31 1.20 -33.30 36.29
N GLY A 32 -0.05 -33.61 36.60
CA GLY A 32 -0.71 -33.13 37.80
C GLY A 32 -0.29 -33.90 39.05
N ALA A 33 -0.49 -33.26 40.21
CA ALA A 33 -1.00 -33.90 41.43
C ALA A 33 -1.37 -32.83 42.47
N GLY A 34 -2.69 -32.73 42.71
CA GLY A 34 -3.36 -32.41 43.99
C GLY A 34 -2.83 -31.28 44.90
N LYS A 35 -3.72 -30.36 45.28
CA LYS A 35 -4.66 -30.56 46.42
C LYS A 35 -5.05 -29.21 47.05
N GLU A 36 -6.36 -28.96 47.03
CA GLU A 36 -7.18 -28.27 48.04
C GLU A 36 -7.17 -26.73 48.24
N ARG A 37 -8.41 -26.23 48.11
CA ARG A 37 -9.17 -25.35 49.03
C ARG A 37 -8.83 -23.86 49.12
N GLY A 38 -9.89 -23.08 48.88
CA GLY A 38 -10.31 -22.06 49.85
C GLY A 38 -10.31 -20.64 49.32
N GLU A 39 -11.51 -20.08 49.23
CA GLU A 39 -11.94 -18.70 49.52
C GLU A 39 -10.82 -17.64 49.60
N GLY A 40 -10.84 -16.58 48.80
CA GLY A 40 -11.87 -15.55 48.89
C GLY A 40 -11.47 -14.49 49.93
N THR A 41 -11.39 -13.23 49.47
CA THR A 41 -11.57 -12.01 50.26
C THR A 41 -10.33 -11.44 50.99
N ARG A 42 -9.77 -10.33 50.47
CA ARG A 42 -9.87 -8.96 51.03
C ARG A 42 -8.76 -8.06 50.48
N VAL A 43 -9.22 -7.00 49.80
CA VAL A 43 -8.51 -5.72 49.67
C VAL A 43 -8.19 -5.18 51.07
N VAL A 44 -6.94 -4.78 51.28
CA VAL A 44 -6.55 -3.93 52.41
C VAL A 44 -5.71 -2.78 51.84
N PHE A 45 -6.34 -1.61 51.77
CA PHE A 45 -5.67 -0.33 51.82
C PHE A 45 -5.31 -0.07 53.29
N GLU A 46 -4.08 0.33 53.59
CA GLU A 46 -3.84 1.38 54.58
C GLU A 46 -2.48 2.06 54.35
N ASP A 47 -2.51 3.36 54.58
CA ASP A 47 -1.55 4.40 54.24
C ASP A 47 -0.38 4.55 55.24
N VAL A 48 0.54 5.44 54.86
CA VAL A 48 1.57 6.15 55.66
C VAL A 48 2.95 5.49 55.78
N VAL A 49 3.95 6.15 55.17
CA VAL A 49 5.03 6.89 55.87
C VAL A 49 5.82 7.72 54.84
N GLU A 50 5.81 9.05 55.02
CA GLU A 50 6.78 9.97 54.42
C GLU A 50 8.17 9.79 55.06
N GLY A 51 9.22 9.89 54.24
CA GLY A 51 10.60 9.92 54.69
C GLY A 51 11.56 10.11 53.53
N GLU A 52 11.88 11.37 53.24
CA GLU A 52 12.84 11.79 52.20
C GLU A 52 14.23 11.13 52.38
N LYS A 53 14.75 10.51 51.30
CA LYS A 53 16.18 10.57 50.94
C LYS A 53 16.34 10.58 49.43
N ALA A 54 16.74 11.72 48.90
CA ALA A 54 17.20 11.89 47.53
C ALA A 54 18.35 10.93 47.20
N LYS A 55 18.15 10.06 46.21
CA LYS A 55 19.25 9.40 45.48
C LYS A 55 18.86 9.19 44.02
N LYS A 56 19.49 10.02 43.18
CA LYS A 56 19.94 9.77 41.80
C LYS A 56 18.88 9.19 40.84
N ARG A 57 18.27 10.12 40.10
CA ARG A 57 17.71 9.90 38.76
C ARG A 57 18.67 9.06 37.90
N THR A 58 18.33 7.80 37.67
CA THR A 58 18.57 7.15 36.38
C THR A 58 17.21 7.00 35.73
N LYS A 59 16.83 8.06 35.01
CA LYS A 59 15.79 7.97 33.99
C LYS A 59 16.33 6.95 32.99
N TYR A 60 15.89 5.68 33.09
CA TYR A 60 16.01 4.73 31.99
C TYR A 60 15.08 5.24 30.89
N GLY A 61 15.54 6.32 30.26
CA GLY A 61 14.90 6.94 29.12
C GLY A 61 15.17 6.06 27.91
N ASP A 62 14.15 5.34 27.51
CA ASP A 62 13.68 5.44 26.13
C ASP A 62 14.67 5.02 25.02
N GLY A 63 15.34 3.88 25.20
CA GLY A 63 16.03 3.21 24.09
C GLY A 63 15.06 2.80 22.96
N ASN A 64 13.76 2.67 23.26
CA ASN A 64 12.73 2.31 22.30
C ASN A 64 12.38 3.47 21.36
N ALA A 65 12.25 4.71 21.84
CA ALA A 65 12.03 5.85 20.92
C ALA A 65 13.25 6.15 20.06
N ALA A 66 14.47 5.98 20.57
CA ALA A 66 15.68 6.17 19.77
C ALA A 66 15.77 5.16 18.61
N VAL A 67 15.45 3.89 18.86
CA VAL A 67 15.38 2.84 17.81
C VAL A 67 14.22 3.09 16.85
N LYS A 68 13.05 3.53 17.35
CA LYS A 68 11.92 3.93 16.49
C LYS A 68 12.26 5.11 15.59
N SER A 69 12.95 6.13 16.12
CA SER A 69 13.40 7.29 15.36
C SER A 69 14.39 6.88 14.27
N ALA A 70 15.41 6.08 14.61
CA ALA A 70 16.39 5.61 13.62
C ALA A 70 15.75 4.75 12.52
N LEU A 71 14.80 3.88 12.88
CA LEU A 71 14.05 3.09 11.91
C LEU A 71 13.17 3.96 11.01
N GLU A 72 12.51 4.96 11.58
CA GLU A 72 11.66 5.90 10.83
C GLU A 72 12.48 6.78 9.89
N ASP A 73 13.68 7.20 10.29
CA ASP A 73 14.61 7.94 9.45
C ASP A 73 15.08 7.10 8.25
N MET A 74 15.47 5.84 8.48
CA MET A 74 15.82 4.91 7.40
C MET A 74 14.68 4.67 6.42
N ILE A 75 13.45 4.49 6.94
CA ILE A 75 12.25 4.34 6.13
C ILE A 75 12.03 5.58 5.26
N LYS A 76 12.17 6.76 5.84
CA LYS A 76 11.97 8.05 5.14
C LYS A 76 13.02 8.26 4.06
N GLU A 77 14.25 7.81 4.27
CA GLU A 77 15.30 7.83 3.26
C GLU A 77 14.99 6.87 2.11
N ASP A 78 14.58 5.64 2.41
CA ASP A 78 14.14 4.65 1.41
C ASP A 78 12.94 5.16 0.59
N GLU A 79 11.95 5.79 1.25
CA GLU A 79 10.83 6.46 0.58
C GLU A 79 11.29 7.53 -0.40
N LYS A 80 12.23 8.39 -0.02
CA LYS A 80 12.76 9.44 -0.92
C LYS A 80 13.52 8.85 -2.10
N VAL A 81 14.26 7.77 -1.90
CA VAL A 81 14.93 7.05 -2.98
C VAL A 81 13.89 6.47 -3.94
N LYS A 82 12.87 5.79 -3.40
CA LYS A 82 11.77 5.22 -4.17
C LYS A 82 10.98 6.28 -4.91
N GLU A 83 10.67 7.40 -4.28
CA GLU A 83 9.97 8.52 -4.88
C GLU A 83 10.71 9.02 -6.12
N ARG A 84 12.03 9.28 -6.02
CA ARG A 84 12.82 9.71 -7.17
C ARG A 84 12.84 8.70 -8.32
N HIS A 85 12.87 7.40 -8.02
CA HIS A 85 12.87 6.36 -9.05
C HIS A 85 11.49 6.11 -9.66
N ASN A 86 10.45 6.19 -8.84
CA ASN A 86 9.06 5.86 -9.20
C ASN A 86 8.27 7.06 -9.70
N TRP A 87 8.79 8.28 -9.54
CA TRP A 87 8.24 9.47 -10.16
C TRP A 87 8.35 9.34 -11.68
N LYS A 88 7.22 9.07 -12.33
CA LYS A 88 7.10 9.01 -13.78
C LYS A 88 6.13 10.07 -14.26
N ASP A 89 6.32 10.47 -15.51
CA ASP A 89 5.44 11.35 -16.26
C ASP A 89 4.15 10.65 -16.73
N TYR A 90 4.17 9.30 -16.81
CA TYR A 90 2.97 8.51 -17.05
C TYR A 90 2.34 8.01 -15.75
N TRP A 91 1.01 7.95 -15.69
CA TRP A 91 0.27 7.48 -14.50
C TRP A 91 -0.77 6.39 -14.81
N VAL A 92 -1.19 6.27 -16.07
CA VAL A 92 -2.21 5.29 -16.47
C VAL A 92 -1.68 3.87 -16.28
N CYS A 93 -2.49 3.02 -15.65
CA CYS A 93 -2.22 1.59 -15.47
C CYS A 93 -3.51 0.78 -15.57
N GLU A 94 -3.39 -0.52 -15.73
CA GLU A 94 -4.54 -1.42 -15.89
C GLU A 94 -5.32 -1.59 -14.58
N GLY A 95 -6.64 -1.78 -14.70
CA GLY A 95 -7.50 -2.08 -13.56
C GLY A 95 -7.90 -0.86 -12.72
N ILE A 96 -7.74 0.36 -13.24
CA ILE A 96 -8.23 1.59 -12.59
C ILE A 96 -9.42 2.18 -13.34
N VAL A 97 -10.23 2.96 -12.63
CA VAL A 97 -11.37 3.71 -13.19
C VAL A 97 -10.94 5.14 -13.49
N VAL A 98 -11.01 5.54 -14.74
CA VAL A 98 -10.67 6.90 -15.19
C VAL A 98 -11.90 7.63 -15.71
N LYS A 99 -11.83 8.96 -15.74
CA LYS A 99 -12.85 9.82 -16.35
C LYS A 99 -12.30 10.40 -17.64
N VAL A 100 -13.05 10.24 -18.73
CA VAL A 100 -12.66 10.71 -20.05
C VAL A 100 -12.99 12.20 -20.19
N MET A 101 -11.97 13.01 -20.45
CA MET A 101 -12.06 14.47 -20.57
C MET A 101 -11.82 14.98 -22.00
N SER A 102 -11.71 14.07 -22.97
CA SER A 102 -11.59 14.43 -24.40
C SER A 102 -12.87 15.10 -24.92
N LYS A 103 -12.77 16.38 -25.30
CA LYS A 103 -13.87 17.12 -25.93
C LYS A 103 -14.25 16.55 -27.30
N LYS A 104 -13.30 15.94 -28.02
CA LYS A 104 -13.53 15.31 -29.32
C LYS A 104 -14.47 14.10 -29.23
N LEU A 105 -14.47 13.44 -28.08
CA LEU A 105 -15.35 12.29 -27.80
C LEU A 105 -16.72 12.71 -27.25
N ALA A 106 -17.01 14.02 -27.17
CA ALA A 106 -18.32 14.53 -26.78
C ALA A 106 -19.42 14.15 -27.78
N GLU A 107 -19.11 14.18 -29.08
CA GLU A 107 -20.05 13.76 -30.13
C GLU A 107 -20.44 12.28 -30.01
N LYS A 108 -19.53 11.46 -29.47
CA LYS A 108 -19.75 10.03 -29.19
C LYS A 108 -20.39 9.77 -27.82
N GLY A 109 -20.78 10.81 -27.09
CA GLY A 109 -21.42 10.70 -25.76
C GLY A 109 -20.50 10.22 -24.64
N CYS A 110 -19.18 10.21 -24.84
CA CYS A 110 -18.20 9.66 -23.89
C CYS A 110 -17.52 10.73 -23.02
N TYR A 111 -17.77 12.02 -23.29
CA TYR A 111 -17.21 13.13 -22.52
C TYR A 111 -17.75 13.18 -21.08
N LYS A 112 -16.85 13.35 -20.10
CA LYS A 112 -17.11 13.32 -18.64
C LYS A 112 -17.70 12.01 -18.14
N LYS A 113 -17.62 10.94 -18.93
CA LYS A 113 -18.05 9.60 -18.52
C LYS A 113 -16.87 8.80 -17.95
N LYS A 114 -17.19 7.82 -17.11
CA LYS A 114 -16.21 6.95 -16.45
C LYS A 114 -16.03 5.66 -17.23
N GLY A 115 -14.81 5.15 -17.24
CA GLY A 115 -14.46 3.88 -17.87
C GLY A 115 -13.34 3.18 -17.11
N VAL A 116 -13.16 1.89 -17.40
CA VAL A 116 -12.12 1.05 -16.80
C VAL A 116 -10.97 0.92 -17.80
N VAL A 117 -9.74 1.15 -17.34
CA VAL A 117 -8.54 0.89 -18.14
C VAL A 117 -8.34 -0.63 -18.22
N LYS A 118 -8.52 -1.20 -19.41
CA LYS A 118 -8.30 -2.63 -19.65
C LYS A 118 -6.87 -2.96 -20.02
N LYS A 119 -6.25 -2.10 -20.82
CA LYS A 119 -4.89 -2.28 -21.30
C LYS A 119 -4.19 -0.93 -21.43
N VAL A 120 -2.87 -0.91 -21.20
CA VAL A 120 -2.03 0.26 -21.50
C VAL A 120 -1.06 -0.06 -22.64
N ILE A 121 -1.00 0.83 -23.62
CA ILE A 121 -0.14 0.74 -24.80
C ILE A 121 0.92 1.83 -24.68
N GLU A 122 2.21 1.45 -24.83
CA GLU A 122 3.34 2.39 -24.86
C GLU A 122 3.45 3.32 -23.63
N LYS A 123 2.80 2.96 -22.51
CA LYS A 123 2.75 3.66 -21.20
C LYS A 123 1.76 4.82 -21.08
N TYR A 124 1.35 5.45 -22.18
CA TYR A 124 0.50 6.66 -22.15
C TYR A 124 -0.93 6.42 -22.66
N LEU A 125 -1.09 5.48 -23.60
CA LEU A 125 -2.38 5.21 -24.24
C LEU A 125 -3.16 4.16 -23.45
N GLY A 126 -4.31 4.54 -22.91
CA GLY A 126 -5.24 3.63 -22.24
C GLY A 126 -6.30 3.10 -23.20
N GLU A 127 -6.50 1.79 -23.23
CA GLU A 127 -7.69 1.16 -23.81
C GLU A 127 -8.79 1.10 -22.74
N ILE A 128 -9.80 1.97 -22.88
CA ILE A 128 -10.81 2.25 -21.87
C ILE A 128 -12.13 1.60 -22.27
N GLU A 129 -12.65 0.69 -21.46
CA GLU A 129 -14.03 0.20 -21.57
C GLU A 129 -14.95 1.15 -20.79
N MET A 130 -15.84 1.85 -21.48
CA MET A 130 -16.79 2.77 -20.86
C MET A 130 -17.79 2.01 -19.98
N LEU A 131 -18.06 2.51 -18.76
CA LEU A 131 -18.98 1.84 -17.83
C LEU A 131 -20.43 1.88 -18.34
N ASP A 132 -20.83 2.99 -18.95
CA ASP A 132 -22.22 3.23 -19.38
C ASP A 132 -22.54 2.51 -20.71
N THR A 133 -21.67 2.66 -21.72
CA THR A 133 -21.93 2.22 -23.10
C THR A 133 -21.24 0.91 -23.48
N LYS A 134 -20.32 0.41 -22.65
CA LYS A 134 -19.46 -0.75 -22.97
C LYS A 134 -18.56 -0.59 -24.19
N HIS A 135 -18.52 0.62 -24.78
CA HIS A 135 -17.62 0.91 -25.88
C HIS A 135 -16.17 0.95 -25.41
N VAL A 136 -15.27 0.43 -26.24
CA VAL A 136 -13.84 0.47 -25.99
C VAL A 136 -13.21 1.58 -26.81
N LEU A 137 -12.44 2.46 -26.16
CA LEU A 137 -11.82 3.63 -26.76
C LEU A 137 -10.33 3.65 -26.42
N ARG A 138 -9.50 4.12 -27.34
CA ARG A 138 -8.09 4.43 -27.06
C ARG A 138 -7.96 5.92 -26.79
N VAL A 139 -7.50 6.25 -25.59
CA VAL A 139 -7.40 7.63 -25.12
C VAL A 139 -6.04 7.84 -24.49
N ASP A 140 -5.40 8.96 -24.81
CA ASP A 140 -4.13 9.37 -24.20
C ASP A 140 -4.36 9.85 -22.76
N GLN A 141 -3.39 9.61 -21.88
CA GLN A 141 -3.46 10.05 -20.49
C GLN A 141 -3.74 11.54 -20.30
N ALA A 142 -3.34 12.40 -21.24
CA ALA A 142 -3.59 13.84 -21.19
C ALA A 142 -5.08 14.19 -21.30
N GLU A 143 -5.89 13.28 -21.85
CA GLU A 143 -7.34 13.42 -21.96
C GLU A 143 -8.09 12.58 -20.91
N LEU A 144 -7.39 12.07 -19.88
CA LEU A 144 -7.95 11.30 -18.78
C LEU A 144 -7.75 12.04 -17.44
N GLU A 145 -8.67 11.79 -16.51
CA GLU A 145 -8.62 12.30 -15.13
C GLU A 145 -8.72 11.10 -14.17
N THR A 146 -7.95 11.11 -13.08
CA THR A 146 -8.08 10.12 -12.01
C THR A 146 -9.45 10.24 -11.35
N VAL A 147 -9.99 9.11 -10.87
CA VAL A 147 -11.28 9.11 -10.15
C VAL A 147 -11.02 8.82 -8.69
N ILE A 148 -11.45 9.71 -7.81
CA ILE A 148 -11.44 9.46 -6.36
C ILE A 148 -12.71 8.69 -5.97
N PRO A 149 -12.62 7.53 -5.30
CA PRO A 149 -13.78 6.78 -4.84
C PRO A 149 -14.40 7.41 -3.59
N GLN A 150 -15.50 6.83 -3.11
CA GLN A 150 -16.02 7.14 -1.79
C GLN A 150 -15.03 6.72 -0.68
N ILE A 151 -15.13 7.35 0.49
CA ILE A 151 -14.39 6.96 1.69
C ILE A 151 -14.61 5.47 1.98
N GLY A 152 -13.53 4.78 2.32
CA GLY A 152 -13.49 3.33 2.48
C GLY A 152 -13.28 2.55 1.18
N GLY A 153 -13.37 3.19 0.01
CA GLY A 153 -13.14 2.57 -1.29
C GLY A 153 -11.67 2.22 -1.55
N LEU A 154 -11.44 1.30 -2.50
CA LEU A 154 -10.10 0.92 -2.92
C LEU A 154 -9.56 1.85 -4.00
N VAL A 155 -8.30 2.23 -3.85
CA VAL A 155 -7.52 2.98 -4.82
C VAL A 155 -6.25 2.23 -5.16
N LYS A 156 -5.70 2.53 -6.33
CA LYS A 156 -4.33 2.21 -6.71
C LYS A 156 -3.50 3.48 -6.63
N ILE A 157 -2.32 3.37 -6.02
CA ILE A 157 -1.33 4.44 -6.04
C ILE A 157 -0.66 4.39 -7.41
N VAL A 158 -0.85 5.45 -8.20
CA VAL A 158 -0.39 5.53 -9.58
C VAL A 158 0.95 6.26 -9.73
N ASN A 159 1.41 6.97 -8.70
CA ASN A 159 2.74 7.60 -8.68
C ASN A 159 3.37 7.66 -7.28
N GLY A 160 4.58 8.21 -7.20
CA GLY A 160 5.30 8.39 -5.93
C GLY A 160 5.94 7.11 -5.40
N ALA A 161 6.45 7.14 -4.16
CA ALA A 161 7.23 6.06 -3.56
C ALA A 161 6.53 4.69 -3.58
N TYR A 162 5.20 4.69 -3.46
CA TYR A 162 4.35 3.52 -3.33
C TYR A 162 3.60 3.15 -4.62
N ARG A 163 4.07 3.65 -5.77
CA ARG A 163 3.49 3.37 -7.07
C ARG A 163 3.24 1.87 -7.29
N GLY A 164 2.05 1.55 -7.79
CA GLY A 164 1.59 0.21 -8.09
C GLY A 164 0.88 -0.49 -6.92
N MET A 165 1.01 0.00 -5.69
CA MET A 165 0.35 -0.58 -4.52
C MET A 165 -1.14 -0.23 -4.49
N ASN A 166 -1.93 -1.12 -3.91
CA ASN A 166 -3.34 -0.86 -3.63
C ASN A 166 -3.47 -0.28 -2.21
N ALA A 167 -4.45 0.58 -2.01
CA ALA A 167 -4.69 1.23 -0.74
C ALA A 167 -6.19 1.47 -0.52
N ARG A 168 -6.57 1.61 0.75
CA ARG A 168 -7.90 2.06 1.16
C ARG A 168 -7.91 3.58 1.29
N PHE A 169 -8.90 4.20 0.67
CA PHE A 169 -9.12 5.64 0.77
C PHE A 169 -9.78 5.98 2.11
N LEU A 170 -9.13 6.80 2.94
CA LEU A 170 -9.58 7.09 4.31
C LEU A 170 -10.22 8.47 4.44
N SER A 171 -9.60 9.50 3.91
CA SER A 171 -10.12 10.87 4.00
C SER A 171 -9.55 11.76 2.91
N ILE A 172 -10.22 12.89 2.70
CA ILE A 172 -9.87 13.91 1.71
C ILE A 172 -9.55 15.24 2.39
N ASN A 173 -8.56 15.97 1.90
CA ASN A 173 -8.23 17.33 2.30
C ASN A 173 -8.32 18.23 1.07
N THR A 174 -9.46 18.89 0.91
CA THR A 174 -9.77 19.76 -0.23
C THR A 174 -8.88 20.99 -0.30
N ASP A 175 -8.40 21.49 0.83
CA ASP A 175 -7.60 22.72 0.88
C ASP A 175 -6.19 22.50 0.33
N LYS A 176 -5.67 21.28 0.51
CA LYS A 176 -4.33 20.88 0.07
C LYS A 176 -4.35 19.97 -1.16
N TYR A 177 -5.53 19.69 -1.72
CA TYR A 177 -5.70 18.76 -2.84
C TYR A 177 -5.06 17.38 -2.62
N CYS A 178 -5.08 16.91 -1.37
CA CYS A 178 -4.44 15.66 -0.98
C CYS A 178 -5.38 14.74 -0.20
N ALA A 179 -5.02 13.48 -0.13
CA ALA A 179 -5.79 12.41 0.45
C ALA A 179 -4.98 11.61 1.46
N LYS A 180 -5.70 11.04 2.42
CA LYS A 180 -5.17 10.04 3.34
C LYS A 180 -5.55 8.65 2.86
N VAL A 181 -4.56 7.79 2.68
CA VAL A 181 -4.76 6.42 2.23
C VAL A 181 -3.99 5.44 3.12
N GLN A 182 -4.47 4.20 3.23
CA GLN A 182 -3.80 3.13 3.94
C GLN A 182 -3.45 2.00 2.97
N ILE A 183 -2.18 1.66 2.85
CA ILE A 183 -1.72 0.60 1.96
C ILE A 183 -2.34 -0.73 2.40
N GLU A 184 -2.87 -1.46 1.42
CA GLU A 184 -3.39 -2.81 1.62
C GLU A 184 -2.42 -3.84 1.05
N LYS A 185 -2.00 -4.77 1.89
CA LYS A 185 -1.13 -5.91 1.56
C LYS A 185 0.30 -5.53 1.18
N GLY A 186 1.17 -6.53 1.16
CA GLY A 186 2.59 -6.39 0.82
C GLY A 186 3.45 -5.93 2.00
N LEU A 187 4.67 -5.49 1.71
CA LEU A 187 5.68 -5.14 2.72
C LEU A 187 5.25 -3.96 3.61
N TYR A 188 4.39 -3.08 3.09
CA TYR A 188 3.92 -1.87 3.77
C TYR A 188 2.46 -1.98 4.22
N ASP A 189 1.95 -3.20 4.39
CA ASP A 189 0.57 -3.42 4.80
C ASP A 189 0.24 -2.64 6.09
N GLY A 190 -0.90 -1.95 6.08
CA GLY A 190 -1.37 -1.13 7.18
C GLY A 190 -0.71 0.25 7.29
N ARG A 191 0.34 0.57 6.51
CA ARG A 191 0.98 1.90 6.51
C ARG A 191 0.01 2.96 6.04
N VAL A 192 -0.07 4.07 6.77
CA VAL A 192 -0.93 5.21 6.46
C VAL A 192 -0.13 6.34 5.83
N LEU A 193 -0.48 6.71 4.62
CA LEU A 193 0.05 7.88 3.91
C LEU A 193 -0.89 9.07 4.16
N GLN A 194 -0.38 10.14 4.79
CA GLN A 194 -1.20 11.23 5.28
C GLN A 194 -1.59 12.25 4.21
N ALA A 195 -0.73 12.44 3.20
CA ALA A 195 -0.89 13.45 2.16
C ALA A 195 -0.39 12.89 0.84
N VAL A 196 -1.29 12.24 0.09
CA VAL A 196 -1.05 11.78 -1.28
C VAL A 196 -1.91 12.62 -2.22
N ASP A 197 -1.33 13.15 -3.27
CA ASP A 197 -2.04 14.03 -4.20
C ASP A 197 -3.13 13.27 -4.98
N TYR A 198 -4.19 13.95 -5.39
CA TYR A 198 -5.29 13.33 -6.13
C TYR A 198 -4.87 12.75 -7.49
N GLU A 199 -3.82 13.33 -8.10
CA GLU A 199 -3.26 12.85 -9.35
C GLU A 199 -2.48 11.53 -9.17
N ASP A 200 -2.03 11.25 -7.95
CA ASP A 200 -1.20 10.10 -7.62
C ASP A 200 -2.00 8.90 -7.09
N ILE A 201 -3.33 9.04 -6.98
CA ILE A 201 -4.24 7.94 -6.61
C ILE A 201 -5.44 7.87 -7.55
N CYS A 202 -5.86 6.65 -7.86
CA CYS A 202 -7.02 6.43 -8.72
C CYS A 202 -7.86 5.27 -8.22
N LYS A 203 -9.19 5.36 -8.35
CA LYS A 203 -10.13 4.30 -7.97
C LYS A 203 -9.77 2.98 -8.66
N LEU A 204 -9.71 1.91 -7.88
CA LEU A 204 -9.57 0.55 -8.40
C LEU A 204 -10.91 0.06 -8.98
N ALA A 205 -10.86 -0.64 -10.11
CA ALA A 205 -12.04 -1.13 -10.84
C ALA A 205 -12.71 -2.34 -10.19
#